data_AF-A0A851C9D0-F1
#
_entry.id   AF-A0A851C9D0-F1
#
_cell.length_a   1.000
_cell.length_b   1.000
_cell.length_c   1.000
_cell.angle_alpha   90.00
_cell.angle_beta   90.00
_cell.angle_gamma   90.00
#
_symmetry.space_group_name_H-M   'P 1'
#
loop_
_entity.id
_entity.type
_entity.pdbx_description
1 polymer ?
#
loop_
_entity_poly.entity_id
_entity_poly.type
_entity_poly.pdbx_seq_one_letter_code
_entity_poly.pdbx_strand_id
1 'polypeptide(L)'
;GMQPHLQALLSLYKLFSPELVTITLPGKTKTYFKNSEGPWKAALSAVRQRNQGASPLTQAVFLGTSQPLSRKRKWNSQLVIPASSTSNLEECRGKSCVDLYGVNETFPVEQLQTFPQLLQNIHRLEFPSQMGSVLTNPLLLHYMNCVKDESVHLRLYYWMGQMLQEECTWCVVDNTDEKAFKSFLANIYNAECFLQEGFSACEEFLYKTLPLWDGCCCRSEVLRLVTWIPLSSFSENKSYLFDPLAQLFFTSSLYFKCSVLESLKELLQNWLNCSMIHMDPESNS
;
A
#
# COMPACT_ATOMS: atom_id res chain seq x y z
N GLY A 1 -4.03 -8.13 31.76
CA GLY A 1 -3.20 -7.79 30.59
C GLY A 1 -4.08 -7.71 29.34
N MET A 2 -3.71 -6.88 28.36
CA MET A 2 -4.48 -6.77 27.10
C MET A 2 -4.53 -8.12 26.37
N GLN A 3 -5.72 -8.54 25.95
CA GLN A 3 -5.91 -9.82 25.27
C GLN A 3 -5.35 -9.76 23.83
N PRO A 4 -4.64 -10.81 23.36
CA PRO A 4 -3.97 -10.80 22.05
C PRO A 4 -4.93 -10.65 20.87
N HIS A 5 -6.13 -11.24 20.94
CA HIS A 5 -7.14 -11.11 19.89
C HIS A 5 -7.71 -9.69 19.79
N LEU A 6 -7.82 -8.99 20.92
CA LEU A 6 -8.27 -7.61 20.96
C LEU A 6 -7.19 -6.67 20.41
N GLN A 7 -5.92 -6.92 20.71
CA GLN A 7 -4.80 -6.20 20.08
C GLN A 7 -4.80 -6.39 18.55
N ALA A 8 -5.09 -7.60 18.08
CA ALA A 8 -5.19 -7.89 16.65
C ALA A 8 -6.35 -7.14 15.99
N LEU A 9 -7.53 -7.14 16.61
CA LEU A 9 -8.68 -6.41 16.12
C LEU A 9 -8.40 -4.90 16.07
N LEU A 10 -7.76 -4.36 17.11
CA LEU A 10 -7.35 -2.96 17.15
C LEU A 10 -6.31 -2.64 16.08
N SER A 11 -5.36 -3.55 15.78
CA SER A 11 -4.40 -3.34 14.69
C SER A 11 -5.06 -3.34 13.32
N LEU A 12 -6.07 -4.20 13.12
CA LEU A 12 -6.87 -4.19 11.89
C LEU A 12 -7.65 -2.89 11.79
N TYR A 13 -8.35 -2.50 12.86
CA TYR A 13 -9.15 -1.28 12.89
C TYR A 13 -8.30 -0.02 12.67
N LYS A 14 -7.07 0.03 13.22
CA LYS A 14 -6.11 1.11 12.99
C LYS A 14 -5.69 1.25 11.53
N LEU A 15 -5.76 0.19 10.73
CA LEU A 15 -5.54 0.22 9.27
C LEU A 15 -6.68 0.92 8.51
N PHE A 16 -7.89 0.89 9.05
CA PHE A 16 -9.07 1.53 8.45
C PHE A 16 -9.25 2.96 8.94
N SER A 17 -9.04 3.19 10.24
CA SER A 17 -9.27 4.46 10.94
C SER A 17 -8.15 4.71 11.95
N PRO A 18 -6.95 5.13 11.49
CA PRO A 18 -5.82 5.37 12.38
C PRO A 18 -6.11 6.45 13.44
N GLU A 19 -6.90 7.46 13.10
CA GLU A 19 -7.31 8.58 13.95
C GLU A 19 -8.13 8.14 15.17
N LEU A 20 -8.89 7.05 15.06
CA LEU A 20 -9.74 6.54 16.15
C LEU A 20 -8.97 5.62 17.11
N VAL A 21 -7.76 5.19 16.75
CA VAL A 21 -6.93 4.29 17.57
C VAL A 21 -5.68 5.00 18.05
N THR A 22 -5.84 5.79 19.12
CA THR A 22 -4.77 6.55 19.77
C THR A 22 -3.78 5.67 20.53
N ILE A 23 -4.14 4.41 20.82
CA ILE A 23 -3.28 3.47 21.54
C ILE A 23 -2.09 3.06 20.65
N THR A 24 -0.89 3.08 21.23
CA THR A 24 0.32 2.55 20.60
C THR A 24 0.27 1.02 20.59
N LEU A 25 0.10 0.42 19.41
CA LEU A 25 0.09 -1.02 19.22
C LEU A 25 1.49 -1.51 18.81
N PRO A 26 1.91 -2.72 19.22
CA PRO A 26 3.19 -3.27 18.80
C PRO A 26 3.20 -3.48 17.27
N GLY A 27 4.22 -2.94 16.58
CA GLY A 27 4.35 -2.98 15.12
C GLY A 27 4.60 -4.36 14.50
N LYS A 28 4.58 -5.45 15.29
CA LYS A 28 4.68 -6.82 14.79
C LYS A 28 3.31 -7.47 14.89
N THR A 29 2.62 -7.60 13.76
CA THR A 29 1.41 -8.40 13.61
C THR A 29 1.77 -9.89 13.73
N LYS A 30 1.94 -10.38 14.96
CA LYS A 30 1.92 -11.84 15.17
C LYS A 30 0.58 -12.36 14.65
N THR A 31 0.51 -13.54 14.06
CA THR A 31 -0.77 -14.14 13.66
C THR A 31 -1.61 -14.41 14.90
N TYR A 32 -2.42 -13.44 15.30
CA TYR A 32 -3.20 -13.48 16.54
C TYR A 32 -4.46 -14.34 16.39
N PHE A 33 -4.98 -14.48 15.17
CA PHE A 33 -6.10 -15.38 14.87
C PHE A 33 -5.56 -16.70 14.33
N LYS A 34 -5.67 -17.78 15.13
CA LYS A 34 -5.40 -19.14 14.67
C LYS A 34 -6.43 -19.49 13.59
N ASN A 35 -5.95 -19.92 12.43
CA ASN A 35 -6.80 -20.25 11.29
C ASN A 35 -7.53 -21.57 11.56
N SER A 36 -8.82 -21.52 11.95
CA SER A 36 -9.66 -22.72 12.12
C SER A 36 -10.13 -23.32 10.78
N GLU A 37 -9.66 -22.79 9.66
CA GLU A 37 -10.15 -23.12 8.32
C GLU A 37 -9.82 -24.52 7.81
N GLY A 38 -8.86 -25.23 8.40
CA GLY A 38 -8.49 -26.59 7.97
C GLY A 38 -9.68 -27.56 7.96
N PRO A 39 -10.33 -27.82 9.11
CA PRO A 39 -11.48 -28.72 9.18
C PRO A 39 -12.71 -28.21 8.42
N TRP A 40 -12.96 -26.89 8.41
CA TRP A 40 -14.11 -26.31 7.71
C TRP A 40 -13.97 -26.37 6.19
N LYS A 41 -12.79 -26.10 5.64
CA LYS A 41 -12.52 -26.24 4.20
C LYS A 41 -12.62 -27.70 3.76
N ALA A 42 -12.13 -28.63 4.58
CA ALA A 42 -12.28 -30.06 4.31
C ALA A 42 -13.76 -30.47 4.28
N ALA A 43 -14.56 -30.05 5.27
CA ALA A 43 -16.00 -30.31 5.31
C ALA A 43 -16.74 -29.70 4.11
N LEU A 44 -16.46 -28.45 3.75
CA LEU A 44 -17.02 -27.78 2.58
C LEU A 44 -16.65 -28.48 1.27
N SER A 45 -15.42 -28.94 1.13
CA SER A 45 -14.97 -29.69 -0.05
C SER A 45 -15.68 -31.05 -0.15
N ALA A 46 -15.89 -31.74 0.97
CA ALA A 46 -16.60 -33.01 1.03
C ALA A 46 -18.09 -32.83 0.67
N VAL A 47 -18.73 -31.76 1.15
CA VAL A 47 -20.12 -31.41 0.78
C VAL A 47 -20.22 -31.07 -0.70
N ARG A 48 -19.27 -30.30 -1.25
CA ARG A 48 -19.23 -29.98 -2.68
C ARG A 48 -19.07 -31.23 -3.53
N GLN A 49 -18.17 -32.15 -3.16
CA GLN A 49 -17.98 -33.43 -3.85
C GLN A 49 -19.23 -34.32 -3.77
N ARG A 50 -19.93 -34.33 -2.63
CA ARG A 50 -21.17 -35.10 -2.45
C ARG A 50 -22.33 -34.59 -3.30
N ASN A 51 -22.39 -33.28 -3.54
CA ASN A 51 -23.47 -32.64 -4.29
C ASN A 51 -23.23 -32.59 -5.81
N GLN A 52 -22.00 -32.79 -6.28
CA GLN A 52 -21.64 -32.84 -7.71
C GLN A 52 -21.75 -34.27 -8.29
N GLY A 53 -22.87 -34.95 -8.04
CA GLY A 53 -23.10 -36.33 -8.45
C GLY A 53 -22.78 -36.61 -9.93
N ALA A 54 -22.35 -37.86 -10.20
CA ALA A 54 -21.87 -38.37 -11.48
C ALA A 54 -22.72 -37.95 -12.68
N SER A 55 -22.25 -36.98 -13.46
CA SER A 55 -22.67 -36.75 -14.84
C SER A 55 -21.46 -36.89 -15.77
N PRO A 56 -21.59 -37.52 -16.95
CA PRO A 56 -20.48 -37.69 -17.88
C PRO A 56 -20.35 -36.45 -18.78
N LEU A 57 -19.11 -35.99 -18.93
CA LEU A 57 -18.65 -35.05 -19.96
C LEU A 57 -19.49 -33.77 -20.16
N THR A 58 -19.17 -32.75 -19.38
CA THR A 58 -18.90 -31.45 -19.98
C THR A 58 -17.51 -31.05 -19.56
N GLN A 59 -16.62 -30.90 -20.55
CA GLN A 59 -15.27 -30.40 -20.41
C GLN A 59 -15.33 -28.94 -19.92
N ALA A 60 -15.60 -28.75 -18.62
CA ALA A 60 -15.52 -27.47 -17.97
C ALA A 60 -14.05 -27.22 -17.68
N VAL A 61 -13.47 -26.36 -18.52
CA VAL A 61 -12.29 -25.52 -18.31
C VAL A 61 -11.73 -25.66 -16.89
N PHE A 62 -10.51 -26.17 -16.83
CA PHE A 62 -9.65 -26.12 -15.65
C PHE A 62 -9.50 -24.65 -15.20
N LEU A 63 -10.44 -24.12 -14.42
CA LEU A 63 -10.24 -22.92 -13.60
C LEU A 63 -9.51 -23.37 -12.33
N GLY A 64 -8.29 -23.88 -12.55
CA GLY A 64 -7.34 -24.15 -11.49
C GLY A 64 -6.82 -22.84 -10.92
N THR A 65 -7.50 -22.31 -9.91
CA THR A 65 -6.86 -21.40 -8.94
C THR A 65 -6.86 -22.09 -7.57
N SER A 66 -6.15 -23.20 -7.48
CA SER A 66 -5.79 -23.82 -6.21
C SER A 66 -4.32 -24.24 -6.27
N GLN A 67 -3.44 -23.26 -6.40
CA GLN A 67 -2.21 -23.30 -5.62
C GLN A 67 -2.51 -22.66 -4.27
N PRO A 68 -1.99 -23.19 -3.15
CA PRO A 68 -2.01 -22.46 -1.89
C PRO A 68 -1.02 -21.31 -2.08
N LEU A 69 -1.47 -20.20 -2.67
CA LEU A 69 -0.75 -18.95 -2.51
C LEU A 69 -0.73 -18.70 -1.01
N SER A 70 0.48 -18.74 -0.44
CA SER A 70 0.70 -18.28 0.91
C SER A 70 0.02 -16.92 1.06
N ARG A 71 -0.43 -16.59 2.27
CA ARG A 71 -0.99 -15.28 2.64
C ARG A 71 0.04 -14.13 2.52
N LYS A 72 0.95 -14.17 1.54
CA LYS A 72 1.76 -13.04 1.12
C LYS A 72 0.78 -11.97 0.64
N ARG A 73 0.66 -10.92 1.45
CA ARG A 73 -0.31 -9.84 1.31
C ARG A 73 -0.27 -9.30 -0.11
N LYS A 74 -1.39 -9.44 -0.82
CA LYS A 74 -1.58 -8.91 -2.17
C LYS A 74 -1.73 -7.39 -2.11
N TRP A 75 -0.65 -6.65 -1.90
CA TRP A 75 -0.67 -5.21 -2.15
C TRP A 75 -0.82 -4.91 -3.66
N ASN A 76 -0.42 -5.87 -4.52
CA ASN A 76 -0.67 -5.92 -5.96
C ASN A 76 -2.05 -6.51 -6.34
N SER A 77 -3.00 -6.60 -5.41
CA SER A 77 -4.37 -6.89 -5.82
C SER A 77 -4.87 -5.67 -6.59
N GLN A 78 -4.85 -5.76 -7.92
CA GLN A 78 -5.64 -4.88 -8.76
C GLN A 78 -7.04 -4.75 -8.14
N LEU A 79 -7.63 -3.57 -8.25
CA LEU A 79 -9.03 -3.28 -7.94
C LEU A 79 -9.91 -4.20 -8.81
N VAL A 80 -10.07 -5.44 -8.39
CA VAL A 80 -10.79 -6.49 -9.11
C VAL A 80 -12.12 -6.68 -8.41
N ILE A 81 -13.18 -6.36 -9.12
CA ILE A 81 -14.55 -6.73 -8.75
C ILE A 81 -14.57 -8.27 -8.69
N PRO A 82 -14.95 -8.89 -7.56
CA PRO A 82 -15.22 -10.32 -7.56
C PRO A 82 -16.30 -10.56 -8.61
N ALA A 83 -16.05 -11.43 -9.59
CA ALA A 83 -17.04 -11.75 -10.60
C ALA A 83 -18.30 -12.25 -9.88
N SER A 84 -19.33 -11.40 -9.82
CA SER A 84 -20.66 -11.80 -9.38
C SER A 84 -21.06 -12.95 -10.28
N SER A 85 -21.13 -14.15 -9.73
CA SER A 85 -21.81 -15.26 -10.37
C SER A 85 -23.28 -14.85 -10.48
N THR A 86 -23.64 -14.19 -11.58
CA THR A 86 -25.01 -13.99 -12.01
C THR A 86 -25.54 -15.35 -12.39
N SER A 87 -25.97 -16.13 -11.40
CA SER A 87 -27.07 -17.05 -11.65
C SER A 87 -28.29 -16.18 -11.91
N ASN A 88 -28.67 -16.10 -13.17
CA ASN A 88 -29.96 -15.57 -13.59
C ASN A 88 -31.05 -16.16 -12.69
N LEU A 89 -31.67 -15.33 -11.85
CA LEU A 89 -33.00 -15.61 -11.34
C LEU A 89 -33.85 -14.39 -11.65
N GLU A 90 -34.64 -14.55 -12.69
CA GLU A 90 -35.73 -13.66 -13.04
C GLU A 90 -36.66 -13.45 -11.83
N GLU A 91 -37.18 -12.22 -11.75
CA GLU A 91 -38.42 -11.85 -11.06
C GLU A 91 -38.64 -12.31 -9.61
N CYS A 92 -38.37 -11.41 -8.68
CA CYS A 92 -39.20 -11.27 -7.48
C CYS A 92 -39.48 -9.78 -7.23
N ARG A 93 -40.42 -9.25 -8.01
CA ARG A 93 -41.07 -7.96 -7.77
C ARG A 93 -41.82 -8.03 -6.43
N GLY A 94 -41.42 -7.16 -5.51
CA GLY A 94 -42.21 -6.77 -4.34
C GLY A 94 -41.93 -7.56 -3.07
N LYS A 95 -41.24 -6.91 -2.12
CA LYS A 95 -41.65 -6.78 -0.71
C LYS A 95 -40.65 -5.91 0.06
N SER A 96 -41.19 -4.79 0.54
CA SER A 96 -40.71 -3.90 1.59
C SER A 96 -39.70 -4.54 2.55
N CYS A 97 -38.43 -4.14 2.47
CA CYS A 97 -37.51 -4.21 3.59
C CYS A 97 -37.10 -2.79 3.94
N VAL A 98 -37.58 -2.34 5.09
CA VAL A 98 -37.35 -1.09 5.79
C VAL A 98 -36.02 -0.43 5.43
N ASP A 99 -36.10 0.68 4.70
CA ASP A 99 -35.01 1.60 4.43
C ASP A 99 -34.58 2.29 5.73
N LEU A 100 -33.49 1.82 6.33
CA LEU A 100 -32.73 2.55 7.34
C LEU A 100 -31.36 2.84 6.77
N TYR A 101 -31.01 4.12 6.77
CA TYR A 101 -29.84 4.78 6.19
C TYR A 101 -29.96 5.07 4.69
N GLY A 102 -30.12 6.37 4.40
CA GLY A 102 -30.12 6.90 3.04
C GLY A 102 -28.87 6.43 2.31
N VAL A 103 -29.07 5.73 1.20
CA VAL A 103 -28.02 5.33 0.28
C VAL A 103 -27.50 6.61 -0.37
N ASN A 104 -26.52 7.25 0.28
CA ASN A 104 -25.56 8.05 -0.46
C ASN A 104 -24.92 7.07 -1.43
N GLU A 105 -25.27 7.23 -2.69
CA GLU A 105 -25.00 6.28 -3.74
C GLU A 105 -23.49 6.38 -4.05
N THR A 106 -22.64 5.65 -3.33
CA THR A 106 -21.18 5.75 -3.48
C THR A 106 -20.75 5.18 -4.83
N PHE A 107 -19.76 5.81 -5.47
CA PHE A 107 -19.22 5.36 -6.75
C PHE A 107 -18.08 4.37 -6.50
N PRO A 108 -18.16 3.11 -6.99
CA PRO A 108 -17.13 2.12 -6.77
C PRO A 108 -15.84 2.49 -7.51
N VAL A 109 -14.73 2.50 -6.77
CA VAL A 109 -13.40 2.89 -7.26
C VAL A 109 -12.93 2.01 -8.42
N GLU A 110 -13.37 0.76 -8.48
CA GLU A 110 -13.06 -0.20 -9.53
C GLU A 110 -13.60 0.23 -10.91
N GLN A 111 -14.69 1.00 -10.94
CA GLN A 111 -15.31 1.49 -12.18
C GLN A 111 -14.65 2.77 -12.71
N LEU A 112 -13.72 3.36 -11.96
CA LEU A 112 -13.03 4.58 -12.33
C LEU A 112 -11.92 4.29 -13.35
N GLN A 113 -12.17 4.57 -14.63
CA GLN A 113 -11.23 4.28 -15.72
C GLN A 113 -10.67 5.53 -16.38
N THR A 114 -11.39 6.65 -16.31
CA THR A 114 -11.03 7.88 -17.04
C THR A 114 -11.12 9.13 -16.16
N PHE A 115 -10.32 10.14 -16.49
CA PHE A 115 -10.30 11.40 -15.74
C PHE A 115 -11.64 12.16 -15.74
N PRO A 116 -12.42 12.22 -16.84
CA PRO A 116 -13.76 12.83 -16.79
C PRO A 116 -14.72 12.13 -15.83
N GLN A 117 -14.63 10.81 -15.69
CA GLN A 117 -15.42 10.06 -14.70
C GLN A 117 -15.02 10.44 -13.27
N LEU A 118 -13.73 10.71 -13.03
CA LEU A 118 -13.26 11.21 -11.74
C LEU A 118 -13.94 12.54 -11.40
N LEU A 119 -13.91 13.51 -12.33
CA LEU A 119 -14.51 14.83 -12.10
C LEU A 119 -16.02 14.75 -11.83
N GLN A 120 -16.74 13.90 -12.58
CA GLN A 120 -18.18 13.73 -12.40
C GLN A 120 -18.54 13.06 -11.08
N ASN A 121 -17.71 12.14 -10.59
CA ASN A 121 -18.00 11.33 -9.41
C ASN A 121 -17.18 11.72 -8.17
N ILE A 122 -16.41 12.82 -8.21
CA ILE A 122 -15.49 13.21 -7.13
C ILE A 122 -16.17 13.36 -5.76
N HIS A 123 -17.44 13.74 -5.76
CA HIS A 123 -18.27 13.94 -4.57
C HIS A 123 -18.89 12.64 -4.02
N ARG A 124 -18.87 11.55 -4.81
CA ARG A 124 -19.41 10.23 -4.49
C ARG A 124 -18.33 9.17 -4.33
N LEU A 125 -17.07 9.53 -4.57
CA LEU A 125 -15.93 8.62 -4.52
C LEU A 125 -15.48 8.47 -3.06
N GLU A 126 -15.25 7.23 -2.65
CA GLU A 126 -14.62 6.91 -1.37
C GLU A 126 -13.31 6.16 -1.64
N PHE A 127 -12.30 6.38 -0.81
CA PHE A 127 -11.04 5.66 -0.98
C PHE A 127 -11.19 4.15 -0.68
N PRO A 128 -10.48 3.29 -1.43
CA PRO A 128 -10.60 1.86 -1.25
C PRO A 128 -10.07 1.43 0.12
N SER A 129 -10.59 0.30 0.60
CA SER A 129 -10.11 -0.26 1.87
C SER A 129 -8.62 -0.65 1.84
N GLN A 130 -8.14 -1.03 0.66
CA GLN A 130 -6.77 -1.44 0.39
C GLN A 130 -5.97 -0.24 -0.13
N MET A 131 -5.34 0.49 0.79
CA MET A 131 -4.68 1.75 0.43
C MET A 131 -3.49 1.59 -0.52
N GLY A 132 -2.87 0.41 -0.59
CA GLY A 132 -1.84 0.12 -1.58
C GLY A 132 -2.28 0.27 -3.04
N SER A 133 -3.57 0.07 -3.34
CA SER A 133 -4.10 0.23 -4.70
C SER A 133 -4.07 1.69 -5.18
N VAL A 134 -4.11 2.65 -4.25
CA VAL A 134 -4.03 4.09 -4.55
C VAL A 134 -2.67 4.43 -5.16
N LEU A 135 -1.58 3.89 -4.64
CA LEU A 135 -0.22 4.12 -5.15
C LEU A 135 -0.05 3.71 -6.62
N THR A 136 -0.87 2.77 -7.08
CA THR A 136 -0.79 2.24 -8.45
C THR A 136 -1.75 2.91 -9.44
N ASN A 137 -2.72 3.70 -8.94
CA ASN A 137 -3.76 4.30 -9.78
C ASN A 137 -3.59 5.83 -9.84
N PRO A 138 -3.19 6.41 -10.98
CA PRO A 138 -2.96 7.86 -11.11
C PRO A 138 -4.23 8.68 -10.88
N LEU A 139 -5.43 8.15 -11.17
CA LEU A 139 -6.69 8.86 -10.92
C LEU A 139 -6.95 9.00 -9.41
N LEU A 140 -6.57 7.98 -8.63
CA LEU A 140 -6.71 8.03 -7.17
C LEU A 140 -5.63 8.90 -6.53
N LEU A 141 -4.42 8.93 -7.09
CA LEU A 141 -3.39 9.88 -6.68
C LEU A 141 -3.82 11.33 -6.94
N HIS A 142 -4.42 11.62 -8.10
CA HIS A 142 -5.00 12.94 -8.38
C HIS A 142 -6.12 13.28 -7.38
N TYR A 143 -7.01 12.32 -7.10
CA TYR A 143 -8.07 12.53 -6.13
C TYR A 143 -7.53 12.81 -4.73
N MET A 144 -6.48 12.11 -4.30
CA MET A 144 -5.81 12.31 -3.02
C MET A 144 -5.30 13.74 -2.86
N ASN A 145 -4.66 14.31 -3.90
CA ASN A 145 -4.22 15.71 -3.89
C ASN A 145 -5.37 16.74 -3.80
N CYS A 146 -6.60 16.37 -4.15
CA CYS A 146 -7.77 17.25 -4.05
C CYS A 146 -8.47 17.15 -2.70
N VAL A 147 -8.29 16.05 -1.95
CA VAL A 147 -9.01 15.78 -0.71
C VAL A 147 -8.29 16.46 0.45
N LYS A 148 -9.02 17.33 1.16
CA LYS A 148 -8.53 18.06 2.35
C LYS A 148 -8.65 17.27 3.65
N ASP A 149 -9.16 16.04 3.58
CA ASP A 149 -9.31 15.20 4.76
C ASP A 149 -7.97 14.53 5.11
N GLU A 150 -7.40 14.96 6.23
CA GLU A 150 -6.16 14.41 6.77
C GLU A 150 -6.27 12.92 7.12
N SER A 151 -7.48 12.42 7.40
CA SER A 151 -7.70 11.01 7.75
C SER A 151 -7.24 10.05 6.64
N VAL A 152 -7.41 10.46 5.37
CA VAL A 152 -7.02 9.68 4.20
C VAL A 152 -5.49 9.55 4.12
N HIS A 153 -4.78 10.68 4.30
CA HIS A 153 -3.32 10.70 4.30
C HIS A 153 -2.75 9.88 5.45
N LEU A 154 -3.31 10.03 6.66
CA LEU A 154 -2.94 9.22 7.82
C LEU A 154 -3.14 7.73 7.57
N ARG A 155 -4.23 7.35 6.91
CA ARG A 155 -4.53 5.96 6.57
C ARG A 155 -3.53 5.39 5.58
N LEU A 156 -3.17 6.13 4.53
CA LEU A 156 -2.15 5.73 3.58
C LEU A 156 -0.78 5.61 4.25
N TYR A 157 -0.36 6.61 5.04
CA TYR A 157 0.94 6.62 5.71
C TYR A 157 1.06 5.50 6.74
N TYR A 158 0.01 5.26 7.53
CA TYR A 158 -0.02 4.14 8.46
C TYR A 158 0.08 2.79 7.74
N TRP A 159 -0.72 2.60 6.67
CA TRP A 159 -0.65 1.39 5.85
C TRP A 159 0.74 1.19 5.27
N MET A 160 1.33 2.25 4.70
CA MET A 160 2.65 2.21 4.06
C MET A 160 3.76 1.91 5.07
N GLY A 161 3.74 2.56 6.23
CA GLY A 161 4.71 2.31 7.31
C GLY A 161 4.65 0.87 7.82
N GLN A 162 3.44 0.30 7.94
CA GLN A 162 3.28 -1.13 8.26
C GLN A 162 3.89 -2.02 7.16
N MET A 163 3.58 -1.76 5.88
CA MET A 163 4.10 -2.57 4.78
C MET A 163 5.63 -2.47 4.67
N LEU A 164 6.19 -1.26 4.75
CA LEU A 164 7.63 -1.03 4.75
C LEU A 164 8.32 -1.76 5.91
N GLN A 165 7.75 -1.69 7.12
CA GLN A 165 8.33 -2.36 8.29
C GLN A 165 8.26 -3.89 8.19
N GLU A 166 7.17 -4.44 7.68
CA GLU A 166 6.96 -5.88 7.57
C GLU A 166 7.79 -6.52 6.47
N GLU A 167 7.89 -5.88 5.30
CA GLU A 167 8.67 -6.39 4.18
C GLU A 167 10.18 -6.11 4.35
N CYS A 168 10.54 -5.07 5.12
CA CYS A 168 11.93 -4.73 5.41
C CYS A 168 12.48 -5.42 6.66
N THR A 169 12.05 -6.63 7.01
CA THR A 169 12.74 -7.45 8.03
C THR A 169 14.10 -8.00 7.54
N TRP A 170 14.76 -7.24 6.65
CA TRP A 170 16.12 -7.36 6.15
C TRP A 170 16.33 -8.53 5.20
N CYS A 171 15.76 -8.46 3.99
CA CYS A 171 16.24 -9.14 2.77
C CYS A 171 16.76 -10.60 2.90
N VAL A 172 16.18 -11.41 3.79
CA VAL A 172 16.73 -12.70 4.20
C VAL A 172 15.66 -13.75 3.97
N VAL A 173 15.90 -14.58 2.95
CA VAL A 173 15.74 -16.05 2.87
C VAL A 173 15.32 -16.52 1.46
N ASP A 174 14.65 -15.72 0.64
CA ASP A 174 14.19 -16.17 -0.71
C ASP A 174 14.19 -15.05 -1.78
N ASN A 175 14.83 -15.31 -2.94
CA ASN A 175 14.94 -14.37 -4.08
C ASN A 175 13.59 -13.86 -4.63
N THR A 176 12.49 -14.56 -4.33
CA THR A 176 11.15 -14.20 -4.79
C THR A 176 10.60 -12.99 -4.03
N ASP A 177 10.98 -12.85 -2.75
CA ASP A 177 10.45 -11.81 -1.87
C ASP A 177 11.15 -10.46 -2.11
N GLU A 178 12.43 -10.49 -2.47
CA GLU A 178 13.16 -9.28 -2.88
C GLU A 178 12.56 -8.63 -4.13
N LYS A 179 12.16 -9.42 -5.15
CA LYS A 179 11.56 -8.87 -6.37
C LYS A 179 10.21 -8.20 -6.09
N ALA A 180 9.39 -8.81 -5.25
CA ALA A 180 8.12 -8.23 -4.85
C ALA A 180 8.33 -6.92 -4.07
N PHE A 181 9.29 -6.90 -3.15
CA PHE A 181 9.64 -5.69 -2.41
C PHE A 181 10.22 -4.59 -3.31
N LYS A 182 11.10 -4.93 -4.27
CA LYS A 182 11.57 -3.97 -5.29
C LYS A 182 10.42 -3.37 -6.09
N SER A 183 9.46 -4.19 -6.53
CA SER A 183 8.28 -3.69 -7.24
C SER A 183 7.42 -2.77 -6.36
N PHE A 184 7.38 -3.02 -5.05
CA PHE A 184 6.70 -2.17 -4.08
C PHE A 184 7.37 -0.80 -3.93
N LEU A 185 8.69 -0.78 -3.69
CA LEU A 185 9.43 0.47 -3.61
C LEU A 185 9.40 1.25 -4.93
N ALA A 186 9.38 0.56 -6.07
CA ALA A 186 9.22 1.21 -7.37
C ALA A 186 7.84 1.85 -7.53
N ASN A 187 6.77 1.22 -7.07
CA ASN A 187 5.42 1.79 -7.11
C ASN A 187 5.29 3.00 -6.18
N ILE A 188 5.91 2.95 -4.99
CA ILE A 188 6.02 4.10 -4.09
C ILE A 188 6.75 5.25 -4.80
N TYR A 189 7.94 5.00 -5.34
CA TYR A 189 8.73 6.03 -6.03
C TYR A 189 7.97 6.65 -7.21
N ASN A 190 7.25 5.84 -8.00
CA ASN A 190 6.43 6.35 -9.09
C ASN A 190 5.31 7.26 -8.58
N ALA A 191 4.70 6.92 -7.44
CA ALA A 191 3.69 7.76 -6.80
C ALA A 191 4.31 9.07 -6.25
N GLU A 192 5.49 9.02 -5.62
CA GLU A 192 6.21 10.23 -5.16
C GLU A 192 6.57 11.15 -6.34
N CYS A 193 7.08 10.59 -7.43
CA CYS A 193 7.35 11.34 -8.67
C CYS A 193 6.09 11.97 -9.27
N PHE A 194 4.96 11.26 -9.21
CA PHE A 194 3.69 11.75 -9.74
C PHE A 194 3.13 12.90 -8.89
N LEU A 195 3.21 12.77 -7.56
CA LEU A 195 2.75 13.79 -6.62
C LEU A 195 3.75 14.95 -6.49
N GLN A 196 4.99 14.74 -6.90
CA GLN A 196 6.13 15.62 -6.66
C GLN A 196 6.35 15.91 -5.16
N GLU A 197 6.06 14.92 -4.33
CA GLU A 197 6.12 15.00 -2.87
C GLU A 197 6.55 13.64 -2.31
N GLY A 198 7.41 13.65 -1.29
CA GLY A 198 7.84 12.45 -0.59
C GLY A 198 6.87 12.04 0.51
N PHE A 199 6.73 10.74 0.75
CA PHE A 199 5.87 10.26 1.82
C PHE A 199 6.59 10.22 3.18
N SER A 200 5.93 10.72 4.23
CA SER A 200 6.46 10.67 5.61
C SER A 200 6.81 9.25 6.08
N ALA A 201 6.04 8.25 5.64
CA ALA A 201 6.31 6.85 5.93
C ALA A 201 7.62 6.34 5.31
N CYS A 202 7.98 6.85 4.13
CA CYS A 202 9.26 6.55 3.46
C CYS A 202 10.43 7.21 4.17
N GLU A 203 10.27 8.46 4.62
CA GLU A 203 11.28 9.16 5.41
C GLU A 203 11.57 8.42 6.73
N GLU A 204 10.53 8.13 7.51
CA GLU A 204 10.66 7.41 8.79
C GLU A 204 11.31 6.03 8.58
N PHE A 205 10.94 5.36 7.50
CA PHE A 205 11.54 4.11 7.09
C PHE A 205 13.04 4.27 6.81
N LEU A 206 13.43 5.19 5.91
CA LEU A 206 14.81 5.40 5.50
C LEU A 206 15.71 5.78 6.67
N TYR A 207 15.28 6.66 7.56
CA TYR A 207 16.06 7.04 8.75
C TYR A 207 16.34 5.87 9.68
N LYS A 208 15.43 4.89 9.76
CA LYS A 208 15.62 3.67 10.56
C LYS A 208 16.46 2.62 9.83
N THR A 209 16.37 2.55 8.50
CA THR A 209 17.01 1.48 7.73
C THR A 209 18.38 1.82 7.19
N LEU A 210 18.65 3.07 6.81
CA LEU A 210 19.94 3.46 6.22
C LEU A 210 21.15 3.15 7.12
N PRO A 211 21.13 3.39 8.44
CA PRO A 211 22.24 3.03 9.34
C PRO A 211 22.53 1.52 9.40
N LEU A 212 21.58 0.72 8.95
CA LEU A 212 21.54 -0.73 9.09
C LEU A 212 21.70 -1.45 7.74
N TRP A 213 21.62 -0.69 6.65
CA TRP A 213 21.61 -1.20 5.29
C TRP A 213 23.03 -1.44 4.77
N ASP A 214 23.23 -2.55 4.05
CA ASP A 214 24.52 -2.99 3.52
C ASP A 214 24.84 -2.45 2.12
N GLY A 215 23.94 -1.67 1.52
CA GLY A 215 24.09 -1.11 0.18
C GLY A 215 23.81 -2.08 -0.97
N CYS A 216 23.44 -3.34 -0.69
CA CYS A 216 23.28 -4.37 -1.71
C CYS A 216 21.81 -4.57 -2.11
N CYS A 217 20.95 -4.85 -1.15
CA CYS A 217 19.53 -5.12 -1.41
C CYS A 217 18.78 -3.86 -1.86
N CYS A 218 17.97 -3.99 -2.92
CA CYS A 218 17.09 -2.92 -3.43
C CYS A 218 17.80 -1.57 -3.66
N ARG A 219 19.09 -1.60 -4.00
CA ARG A 219 19.94 -0.40 -4.09
C ARG A 219 19.36 0.70 -4.95
N SER A 220 18.91 0.38 -6.16
CA SER A 220 18.32 1.36 -7.07
C SER A 220 17.09 2.02 -6.46
N GLU A 221 16.23 1.22 -5.85
CA GLU A 221 14.96 1.64 -5.30
C GLU A 221 15.14 2.45 -4.01
N VAL A 222 16.03 2.02 -3.11
CA VAL A 222 16.35 2.76 -1.87
C VAL A 222 16.97 4.11 -2.21
N LEU A 223 17.93 4.17 -3.12
CA LEU A 223 18.55 5.44 -3.53
C LEU A 223 17.55 6.36 -4.24
N ARG A 224 16.57 5.80 -4.97
CA ARG A 224 15.47 6.58 -5.56
C ARG A 224 14.55 7.17 -4.51
N LEU A 225 14.18 6.42 -3.47
CA LEU A 225 13.36 6.96 -2.37
C LEU A 225 14.12 8.06 -1.60
N VAL A 226 15.44 7.95 -1.47
CA VAL A 226 16.28 9.01 -0.89
C VAL A 226 16.10 10.35 -1.63
N THR A 227 15.82 10.34 -2.93
CA THR A 227 15.66 11.57 -3.73
C THR A 227 14.43 12.41 -3.36
N TRP A 228 13.44 11.82 -2.69
CA TRP A 228 12.20 12.49 -2.30
C TRP A 228 12.11 12.82 -0.81
N ILE A 229 13.18 12.61 -0.04
CA ILE A 229 13.19 13.00 1.38
C ILE A 229 12.98 14.51 1.49
N PRO A 230 12.06 14.98 2.35
CA PRO A 230 11.78 16.40 2.49
C PRO A 230 12.98 17.16 3.06
N LEU A 231 13.06 18.46 2.75
CA LEU A 231 14.08 19.33 3.32
C LEU A 231 13.83 19.49 4.83
N SER A 232 14.75 18.97 5.64
CA SER A 232 14.71 19.06 7.11
C SER A 232 15.97 19.74 7.65
N SER A 233 16.13 19.81 8.98
CA SER A 233 17.30 20.43 9.57
C SER A 233 18.58 19.70 9.16
N PHE A 234 19.66 20.44 8.91
CA PHE A 234 20.94 19.82 8.53
C PHE A 234 21.43 18.81 9.59
N SER A 235 21.17 19.06 10.88
CA SER A 235 21.52 18.14 11.97
C SER A 235 20.83 16.78 11.87
N GLU A 236 19.55 16.77 11.51
CA GLU A 236 18.77 15.53 11.34
C GLU A 236 19.23 14.78 10.10
N ASN A 237 19.27 15.48 8.95
CA ASN A 237 19.72 14.90 7.68
C ASN A 237 21.15 14.36 7.76
N LYS A 238 22.04 15.05 8.48
CA LYS A 238 23.40 14.55 8.69
C LYS A 238 23.41 13.22 9.42
N SER A 239 22.70 13.14 10.55
CA SER A 239 22.74 11.98 11.44
C SER A 239 22.07 10.75 10.82
N TYR A 240 20.92 10.94 10.15
CA TYR A 240 20.09 9.84 9.68
C TYR A 240 20.32 9.46 8.21
N LEU A 241 20.87 10.37 7.39
CA LEU A 241 21.01 10.17 5.95
C LEU A 241 22.46 10.27 5.48
N PHE A 242 23.13 11.39 5.73
CA PHE A 242 24.47 11.61 5.18
C PHE A 242 25.54 10.74 5.84
N ASP A 243 25.54 10.61 7.17
CA ASP A 243 26.54 9.81 7.88
C ASP A 243 26.46 8.32 7.48
N PRO A 244 25.27 7.67 7.45
CA PRO A 244 25.14 6.29 6.92
C PRO A 244 25.56 6.15 5.46
N LEU A 245 25.13 7.07 4.58
CA LEU A 245 25.50 7.02 3.16
C LEU A 245 27.00 7.24 2.97
N ALA A 246 27.65 8.09 3.78
CA ALA A 246 29.08 8.31 3.73
C ALA A 246 29.86 7.05 4.12
N GLN A 247 29.44 6.34 5.17
CA GLN A 247 30.06 5.06 5.56
C GLN A 247 30.00 4.03 4.43
N LEU A 248 28.84 3.89 3.77
CA LEU A 248 28.69 3.03 2.60
C LEU A 248 29.50 3.55 1.40
N PHE A 249 29.54 4.86 1.19
CA PHE A 249 30.29 5.48 0.10
C PHE A 249 31.78 5.15 0.20
N PHE A 250 32.40 5.28 1.38
CA PHE A 250 33.84 5.02 1.52
C PHE A 250 34.22 3.56 1.37
N THR A 251 33.32 2.64 1.71
CA THR A 251 33.57 1.19 1.71
C THR A 251 33.17 0.49 0.41
N SER A 252 32.52 1.19 -0.52
CA SER A 252 31.90 0.60 -1.72
C SER A 252 32.67 0.82 -3.03
N SER A 253 32.18 0.16 -4.09
CA SER A 253 32.71 0.25 -5.45
C SER A 253 32.49 1.63 -6.07
N LEU A 254 33.29 1.96 -7.11
CA LEU A 254 33.11 3.20 -7.89
C LEU A 254 31.70 3.35 -8.44
N TYR A 255 31.09 2.26 -8.92
CA TYR A 255 29.73 2.28 -9.44
C TYR A 255 28.70 2.65 -8.36
N PHE A 256 28.87 2.17 -7.12
CA PHE A 256 28.00 2.56 -6.01
C PHE A 256 28.17 4.05 -5.68
N LYS A 257 29.42 4.52 -5.60
CA LYS A 257 29.75 5.92 -5.36
C LYS A 257 29.07 6.85 -6.37
N CYS A 258 29.12 6.51 -7.65
CA CYS A 258 28.43 7.27 -8.70
C CYS A 258 26.92 7.32 -8.48
N SER A 259 26.26 6.19 -8.16
CA SER A 259 24.81 6.19 -7.90
C SER A 259 24.41 7.00 -6.68
N VAL A 260 25.23 7.02 -5.62
CA VAL A 260 24.98 7.88 -4.45
C VAL A 260 25.07 9.35 -4.83
N LEU A 261 26.09 9.74 -5.61
CA LEU A 261 26.22 11.13 -6.07
C LEU A 261 25.07 11.54 -6.98
N GLU A 262 24.61 10.63 -7.84
CA GLU A 262 23.45 10.85 -8.71
C GLU A 262 22.17 11.03 -7.89
N SER A 263 21.90 10.15 -6.91
CA SER A 263 20.73 10.30 -6.04
C SER A 263 20.78 11.58 -5.20
N LEU A 264 21.95 11.98 -4.71
CA LEU A 264 22.09 13.23 -3.96
C LEU A 264 21.90 14.46 -4.84
N LYS A 265 22.33 14.39 -6.11
CA LYS A 265 22.05 15.44 -7.08
C LYS A 265 20.55 15.56 -7.36
N GLU A 266 19.86 14.44 -7.58
CA GLU A 266 18.41 14.42 -7.78
C GLU A 266 17.64 14.94 -6.56
N LEU A 267 18.07 14.56 -5.35
CA LEU A 267 17.53 15.09 -4.09
C LEU A 267 17.59 16.63 -4.05
N LEU A 268 18.75 17.20 -4.37
CA LEU A 268 18.91 18.66 -4.41
C LEU A 268 18.03 19.30 -5.48
N GLN A 269 17.87 18.66 -6.63
CA GLN A 269 16.96 19.15 -7.69
C GLN A 269 15.50 19.14 -7.23
N ASN A 270 15.07 18.08 -6.55
CA ASN A 270 13.72 18.00 -6.00
C ASN A 270 13.48 19.05 -4.91
N TRP A 271 14.44 19.27 -4.00
CA TRP A 271 14.36 20.35 -3.02
C TRP A 271 14.22 21.73 -3.66
N LEU A 272 15.00 21.99 -4.72
CA LEU A 272 14.90 23.24 -5.47
C LEU A 272 13.51 23.39 -6.10
N ASN A 273 13.00 22.36 -6.76
CA ASN A 273 11.67 22.38 -7.37
C ASN A 273 10.57 22.63 -6.34
N CYS A 274 10.57 21.92 -5.21
CA CYS A 274 9.60 22.13 -4.13
C CYS A 274 9.71 23.55 -3.55
N SER A 275 10.93 24.06 -3.34
CA SER A 275 11.13 25.42 -2.81
C SER A 275 10.61 26.51 -3.74
N MET A 276 10.72 26.33 -5.07
CA MET A 276 10.19 27.30 -6.03
C MET A 276 8.66 27.34 -6.02
N ILE A 277 7.99 26.20 -5.85
CA ILE A 277 6.52 26.13 -5.77
C ILE A 277 6.01 26.90 -4.52
N HIS A 278 6.74 26.85 -3.41
CA HIS A 278 6.36 27.54 -2.17
C HIS A 278 6.66 29.05 -2.16
N MET A 279 7.44 29.57 -3.11
CA MET A 279 7.76 31.01 -3.20
C MET A 279 6.70 31.82 -3.97
N ASP A 280 5.70 31.17 -4.56
CA ASP A 280 4.63 31.83 -5.34
C ASP A 280 3.37 32.35 -4.58
N PRO A 281 3.18 32.27 -3.24
CA PRO A 281 1.96 32.80 -2.62
C PRO A 281 2.01 34.29 -2.21
N GLU A 282 3.16 34.97 -2.25
CA GLU A 282 3.28 36.35 -1.71
C GLU A 282 3.74 37.42 -2.74
N SER A 283 3.65 37.15 -4.03
CA SER A 283 3.96 38.15 -5.07
C SER A 283 2.72 38.87 -5.64
N ASN A 284 1.61 38.90 -4.90
CA ASN A 284 0.45 39.76 -5.19
C ASN A 284 -0.25 40.20 -3.89
N SER A 285 0.32 41.19 -3.22
CA SER A 285 -0.37 42.02 -2.20
C SER A 285 0.24 43.42 -2.21
#